data_AF-A0A0G0M7I7-F1
#
_entry.id   AF-A0A0G0M7I7-F1
#
_cell.length_a   1.000
_cell.length_b   1.000
_cell.length_c   1.000
_cell.angle_alpha   90.00
_cell.angle_beta   90.00
_cell.angle_gamma   90.00
#
_symmetry.space_group_name_H-M   'P 1'
#
loop_
_entity.id
_entity.type
_entity.pdbx_description
1 polymer ?
#
loop_
_entity_poly.entity_id
_entity_poly.type
_entity_poly.pdbx_seq_one_letter_code
_entity_poly.pdbx_strand_id
1 'polypeptide(L)' 'MPKRTYKPNRRKKAKTHGFRKRNASVHGKNVIKRRIKKGRKRII' A
#
# COMPACT_ATOMS: atom_id res chain seq x y z
N MET A 1 -5.55 30.08 -4.54
CA MET A 1 -4.45 29.13 -4.19
C MET A 1 -4.66 27.80 -4.91
N PRO A 2 -3.63 27.19 -5.52
CA PRO A 2 -3.78 25.96 -6.29
C PRO A 2 -4.09 24.74 -5.40
N LYS A 3 -4.85 23.79 -5.96
CA LYS A 3 -5.24 22.56 -5.26
C LYS A 3 -4.03 21.66 -5.03
N ARG A 4 -3.83 21.19 -3.79
CA ARG A 4 -2.77 20.24 -3.43
C ARG A 4 -3.04 18.86 -4.05
N THR A 5 -1.96 18.16 -4.41
CA THR A 5 -1.98 16.84 -5.08
C THR A 5 -2.56 15.75 -4.20
N TYR A 6 -2.17 15.70 -2.93
CA TYR A 6 -2.71 14.73 -1.99
C TYR A 6 -4.08 15.18 -1.48
N LYS A 7 -5.12 14.49 -1.94
CA LYS A 7 -6.47 14.59 -1.39
C LYS A 7 -6.78 13.29 -0.62
N PRO A 8 -6.76 13.31 0.73
CA PRO A 8 -6.90 12.10 1.52
C PRO A 8 -8.30 11.50 1.35
N ASN A 9 -8.35 10.21 1.04
CA ASN A 9 -9.57 9.42 1.05
C ASN A 9 -9.25 8.01 1.58
N ARG A 10 -9.88 7.65 2.71
CA ARG A 10 -9.63 6.37 3.40
C ARG A 10 -10.02 5.17 2.54
N ARG A 11 -11.17 5.23 1.86
CA ARG A 11 -11.66 4.15 0.97
C ARG A 11 -10.73 3.95 -0.22
N LYS A 12 -10.27 5.04 -0.85
CA LYS A 12 -9.31 4.99 -1.97
C LYS A 12 -8.00 4.33 -1.54
N LYS A 13 -7.41 4.79 -0.42
CA LYS A 13 -6.16 4.25 0.12
C LYS A 13 -6.24 2.75 0.41
N ALA A 14 -7.32 2.30 1.06
CA ALA A 14 -7.51 0.89 1.38
C ALA A 14 -7.66 0.02 0.12
N LYS A 15 -8.43 0.47 -0.88
CA LYS A 15 -8.63 -0.26 -2.14
C LYS A 15 -7.35 -0.37 -2.97
N THR A 16 -6.55 0.69 -3.05
CA THR A 16 -5.37 0.72 -3.94
C THR A 16 -4.10 0.21 -3.27
N HIS A 17 -3.92 0.45 -1.98
CA HIS A 17 -2.66 0.17 -1.28
C HIS A 17 -2.79 -0.84 -0.14
N GLY A 18 -3.99 -1.27 0.21
CA GLY A 18 -4.25 -2.21 1.31
C GLY A 18 -3.71 -3.63 1.07
N PHE A 19 -3.75 -4.44 2.13
CA PHE A 19 -3.24 -5.82 2.15
C PHE A 19 -3.85 -6.73 1.12
N ARG A 20 -5.18 -6.71 1.01
CA ARG A 20 -5.90 -7.50 0.00
C ARG A 20 -5.42 -7.19 -1.42
N LYS A 21 -5.21 -5.91 -1.74
CA LYS A 21 -4.75 -5.49 -3.09
C LYS A 21 -3.30 -5.91 -3.35
N ARG A 22 -2.43 -5.86 -2.35
CA ARG A 22 -1.05 -6.35 -2.46
C ARG A 22 -1.00 -7.87 -2.65
N ASN A 23 -1.82 -8.63 -1.94
CA ASN A 23 -1.88 -10.09 -2.10
C ASN A 23 -2.55 -10.55 -3.41
N ALA A 24 -3.35 -9.71 -4.08
CA ALA A 24 -4.02 -10.09 -5.32
C ALA A 24 -3.08 -10.26 -6.53
N SER A 25 -1.84 -9.76 -6.48
CA SER A 25 -0.89 -9.81 -7.60
C SER A 25 0.43 -10.44 -7.17
N VAL A 26 1.12 -11.11 -8.09
CA VAL A 26 2.44 -11.72 -7.83
C VAL A 26 3.45 -10.65 -7.37
N HIS A 27 3.47 -9.51 -8.05
CA HIS A 27 4.32 -8.36 -7.69
C HIS A 27 4.01 -7.82 -6.30
N GLY A 28 2.73 -7.68 -5.94
CA GLY A 28 2.34 -7.18 -4.63
C GLY A 28 2.68 -8.15 -3.48
N LYS A 29 2.57 -9.46 -3.69
CA LYS A 29 3.07 -10.48 -2.75
C LYS A 29 4.57 -10.34 -2.52
N ASN A 30 5.35 -10.12 -3.59
CA ASN A 30 6.80 -9.91 -3.50
C ASN A 30 7.16 -8.64 -2.70
N VAL A 31 6.38 -7.57 -2.82
CA VAL A 31 6.54 -6.36 -2.00
C VAL A 31 6.33 -6.68 -0.52
N ILE A 32 5.29 -7.43 -0.17
CA ILE A 32 5.05 -7.85 1.23
C ILE A 32 6.23 -8.67 1.74
N LYS A 33 6.66 -9.71 1.01
CA LYS A 33 7.79 -10.56 1.38
C LYS A 33 9.06 -9.75 1.63
N ARG A 34 9.37 -8.78 0.74
CA ARG A 34 10.54 -7.90 0.89
C ARG A 34 10.44 -7.01 2.13
N ARG A 35 9.25 -6.49 2.44
CA ARG A 35 9.02 -5.65 3.62
C ARG A 35 9.15 -6.43 4.92
N ILE A 36 8.68 -7.68 4.94
CA ILE A 36 8.84 -8.61 6.07
C ILE A 36 10.32 -8.95 6.25
N LYS A 37 11.03 -9.36 5.18
CA LYS A 37 12.47 -9.67 5.24
C LYS A 37 13.30 -8.49 5.75
N LYS A 38 12.91 -7.26 5.42
CA LYS A 38 13.56 -6.04 5.92
C LYS A 38 13.23 -5.70 7.38
N GLY A 39 12.24 -6.36 8.00
CA GLY A 39 11.83 -6.08 9.38
C GLY A 39 10.99 -4.81 9.54
N ARG A 40 10.25 -4.38 8.51
CA ARG A 40 9.40 -3.18 8.61
C ARG A 40 8.26 -3.42 9.61
N LYS A 41 8.23 -2.65 10.71
CA LYS A 41 7.14 -2.65 11.70
C LYS A 41 5.75 -2.53 11.06
N ARG A 42 5.63 -1.73 10.00
CA ARG A 42 4.41 -1.60 9.20
C ARG A 42 4.62 -2.15 7.79
N ILE A 43 3.94 -3.24 7.48
CA ILE A 43 4.05 -3.90 6.18
C ILE A 43 3.19 -3.16 5.13
N ILE A 44 2.09 -2.52 5.50
CA ILE A 44 1.20 -1.78 4.59
C ILE A 44 0.71 -0.46 5.17
#